data_AF-A0A2E8V955-F1
#
_entry.id   AF-A0A2E8V955-F1
#
_cell.length_a   1.000
_cell.length_b   1.000
_cell.length_c   1.000
_cell.angle_alpha   90.00
_cell.angle_beta   90.00
_cell.angle_gamma   90.00
#
_symmetry.space_group_name_H-M   'P 1'
#
loop_
_entity.id
_entity.type
_entity.pdbx_description
1 polymer ?
#
loop_
_entity_poly.entity_id
_entity_poly.type
_entity_poly.pdbx_seq_one_letter_code
_entity_poly.pdbx_strand_id
1 'polypeptide(L)'
;MLRYSATKLIMKQITDQPVVSNLGPTSDELWHASKRDRNFYTYGSMGLCSSIALGMAVAIEQKVIALDGDGSTLMNLGALGTVGRIMPSNLIIVVWDNEKWAQTGYQ
;
A
#
# COMPACT_ATOMS: atom_id res chain seq x y z
N MET A 1 -13.37 6.54 10.27
CA MET A 1 -12.84 7.42 9.19
C MET A 1 -12.93 6.65 7.88
N LEU A 2 -13.29 7.29 6.76
CA LEU A 2 -13.30 6.61 5.45
C LEU A 2 -11.88 6.47 4.88
N ARG A 3 -11.61 5.39 4.12
CA ARG A 3 -10.30 5.11 3.51
C ARG A 3 -9.73 6.31 2.74
N TYR A 4 -10.53 6.92 1.86
CA TYR A 4 -10.08 8.10 1.10
C TYR A 4 -9.68 9.29 1.99
N SER A 5 -10.39 9.52 3.09
CA SER A 5 -10.03 10.56 4.06
C SER A 5 -8.72 10.25 4.77
N ALA A 6 -8.50 8.98 5.12
CA ALA A 6 -7.23 8.51 5.69
C ALA A 6 -6.07 8.66 4.70
N THR A 7 -6.27 8.24 3.44
CA THR A 7 -5.29 8.43 2.35
C THR A 7 -4.91 9.91 2.22
N LYS A 8 -5.87 10.84 2.21
CA LYS A 8 -5.57 12.28 2.16
C LYS A 8 -4.77 12.76 3.37
N LEU A 9 -5.04 12.25 4.57
CA LEU A 9 -4.28 12.62 5.77
C LEU A 9 -2.84 12.10 5.71
N ILE A 10 -2.65 10.86 5.25
CA ILE A 10 -1.31 10.30 5.02
C ILE A 10 -0.57 11.15 3.99
N MET A 11 -1.19 11.45 2.84
CA MET A 11 -0.54 12.22 1.77
C MET A 11 -0.14 13.64 2.18
N LYS A 12 -0.78 14.24 3.20
CA LYS A 12 -0.32 15.53 3.79
C LYS A 12 1.02 15.41 4.52
N GLN A 13 1.39 14.22 4.97
CA GLN A 13 2.66 13.93 5.65
C GLN A 13 3.75 13.43 4.67
N ILE A 14 3.35 13.04 3.44
CA ILE A 14 4.27 12.55 2.42
C ILE A 14 4.90 13.74 1.69
N THR A 15 6.22 13.80 1.70
CA THR A 15 7.02 14.81 1.00
C THR A 15 7.70 14.23 -0.22
N ASP A 16 8.56 13.24 -0.05
CA ASP A 16 9.33 12.59 -1.13
C ASP A 16 9.42 11.06 -0.97
N GLN A 17 8.64 10.49 -0.07
CA GLN A 17 8.58 9.05 0.11
C GLN A 17 7.87 8.40 -1.09
N PRO A 18 8.36 7.28 -1.62
CA PRO A 18 7.59 6.46 -2.55
C PRO A 18 6.37 5.87 -1.86
N VAL A 19 5.23 5.89 -2.56
CA VAL A 19 3.97 5.34 -2.07
C VAL A 19 3.50 4.27 -3.03
N VAL A 20 3.42 3.02 -2.57
CA VAL A 20 2.85 1.91 -3.32
C VAL A 20 1.39 1.76 -2.90
N SER A 21 0.48 1.69 -3.86
CA SER A 21 -0.95 1.47 -3.59
C SER A 21 -1.40 0.15 -4.17
N ASN A 22 -2.27 -0.55 -3.43
CA ASN A 22 -2.97 -1.74 -3.89
C ASN A 22 -3.91 -1.42 -5.07
N LEU A 23 -4.29 -2.45 -5.82
CA LEU A 23 -5.14 -2.31 -7.00
C LEU A 23 -6.54 -1.80 -6.68
N GLY A 24 -7.20 -1.32 -7.72
CA GLY A 24 -8.58 -0.89 -7.65
C GLY A 24 -8.72 0.45 -6.92
N PRO A 25 -9.75 0.62 -6.07
CA PRO A 25 -10.10 1.94 -5.57
C PRO A 25 -9.03 2.55 -4.64
N THR A 26 -8.09 1.77 -4.10
CA THR A 26 -6.95 2.34 -3.35
C THR A 26 -6.00 3.11 -4.27
N SER A 27 -5.69 2.58 -5.46
CA SER A 27 -4.90 3.29 -6.48
C SER A 27 -5.63 4.54 -6.98
N ASP A 28 -6.94 4.44 -7.25
CA ASP A 28 -7.75 5.56 -7.70
C ASP A 28 -7.82 6.67 -6.63
N GLU A 29 -8.05 6.30 -5.38
CA GLU A 29 -8.07 7.23 -4.24
C GLU A 29 -6.72 7.92 -4.03
N LEU A 30 -5.60 7.18 -4.16
CA LEU A 30 -4.26 7.78 -4.07
C LEU A 30 -4.03 8.80 -5.20
N TRP A 31 -4.40 8.45 -6.43
CA TRP A 31 -4.30 9.36 -7.58
C TRP A 31 -5.06 10.67 -7.36
N HIS A 32 -6.30 10.58 -6.87
CA HIS A 32 -7.12 11.76 -6.58
C HIS A 32 -6.66 12.53 -5.33
N ALA A 33 -6.08 11.85 -4.34
CA ALA A 33 -5.57 12.49 -3.14
C ALA A 33 -4.33 13.35 -3.42
N SER A 34 -3.38 12.85 -4.22
CA SER A 34 -2.17 13.59 -4.60
C SER A 34 -1.45 12.89 -5.76
N LYS A 35 -1.59 13.42 -6.98
CA LYS A 35 -0.87 12.94 -8.16
C LYS A 35 0.62 13.29 -8.06
N ARG A 36 1.48 12.28 -8.09
CA ARG A 36 2.94 12.41 -7.94
C ARG A 36 3.64 11.30 -8.71
N ASP A 37 4.81 11.59 -9.26
CA ASP A 37 5.63 10.59 -9.99
C ASP A 37 6.17 9.47 -9.08
N ARG A 38 6.17 9.71 -7.76
CA ARG A 38 6.64 8.76 -6.75
C ARG A 38 5.53 7.87 -6.19
N ASN A 39 4.33 7.96 -6.75
CA ASN A 39 3.27 7.00 -6.46
C ASN A 39 3.37 5.84 -7.45
N PHE A 40 3.42 4.63 -6.93
CA PHE A 40 3.38 3.40 -7.69
C PHE A 40 1.98 2.78 -7.56
N TYR A 41 1.27 2.71 -8.68
CA TYR A 41 -0.08 2.17 -8.76
C TYR A 41 -0.01 0.72 -9.22
N THR A 42 -0.43 -0.21 -8.36
CA THR A 42 -0.46 -1.63 -8.74
C THR A 42 -1.74 -1.93 -9.53
N TYR A 43 -1.60 -2.47 -10.74
CA TYR A 43 -2.71 -2.94 -11.56
C TYR A 43 -2.48 -4.42 -11.88
N GLY A 44 -3.47 -5.27 -11.59
CA GLY A 44 -3.43 -6.71 -11.89
C GLY A 44 -2.59 -7.57 -10.94
N SER A 45 -2.16 -7.04 -9.79
CA SER A 45 -1.23 -7.70 -8.87
C SER A 45 -1.74 -7.77 -7.42
N MET A 46 -2.91 -8.38 -7.25
CA MET A 46 -3.53 -8.55 -5.93
C MET A 46 -2.63 -9.35 -4.99
N GLY A 47 -2.47 -8.86 -3.76
CA GLY A 47 -1.56 -9.42 -2.77
C GLY A 47 -0.08 -9.04 -2.95
N LEU A 48 0.30 -8.28 -3.98
CA LEU A 48 1.71 -7.94 -4.19
C LEU A 48 2.11 -6.55 -3.69
N CYS A 49 1.17 -5.69 -3.27
CA CYS A 49 1.47 -4.32 -2.82
C CYS A 49 2.56 -4.30 -1.73
N SER A 50 2.37 -5.06 -0.65
CA SER A 50 3.36 -5.20 0.42
C SER A 50 4.71 -5.80 -0.03
N SER A 51 4.70 -6.75 -0.97
CA SER A 51 5.93 -7.37 -1.51
C SER A 51 6.73 -6.40 -2.39
N ILE A 52 6.04 -5.62 -3.22
CA ILE A 52 6.65 -4.60 -4.07
C ILE A 52 7.27 -3.51 -3.19
N ALA A 53 6.53 -3.05 -2.17
CA ALA A 53 7.03 -2.05 -1.24
C ALA A 53 8.25 -2.55 -0.46
N LEU A 54 8.28 -3.83 -0.04
CA LEU A 54 9.47 -4.44 0.55
C LEU A 54 10.67 -4.43 -0.41
N GLY A 55 10.48 -4.85 -1.66
CA GLY A 55 11.54 -4.81 -2.67
C GLY A 55 12.11 -3.40 -2.86
N MET A 56 11.24 -2.38 -2.91
CA MET A 56 11.66 -0.99 -2.96
C MET A 56 12.42 -0.58 -1.71
N ALA A 57 11.93 -0.91 -0.52
CA ALA A 57 12.56 -0.54 0.75
C ALA A 57 13.96 -1.13 0.93
N VAL A 58 14.22 -2.31 0.37
CA VAL A 58 15.56 -2.93 0.34
C VAL A 58 16.49 -2.25 -0.67
N ALA A 59 15.94 -1.69 -1.75
CA ALA A 59 16.72 -1.10 -2.84
C ALA A 59 17.09 0.38 -2.61
N ILE A 60 16.39 1.09 -1.73
CA ILE A 60 16.57 2.53 -1.51
C ILE A 60 16.59 2.88 -0.02
N GLU A 61 17.20 4.00 0.32
CA GLU A 61 17.26 4.47 1.72
C GLU A 61 15.99 5.24 2.15
N GLN A 62 15.25 5.82 1.20
CA GLN A 62 14.05 6.58 1.52
C GLN A 62 12.99 5.68 2.16
N LYS A 63 12.18 6.27 3.05
CA LYS A 63 11.02 5.60 3.61
C LYS A 63 10.02 5.25 2.51
N VAL A 64 9.54 4.01 2.47
CA VAL A 64 8.54 3.50 1.52
C VAL A 64 7.25 3.24 2.28
N ILE A 65 6.12 3.68 1.72
CA ILE A 65 4.79 3.46 2.28
C ILE A 65 4.00 2.55 1.35
N ALA A 66 3.50 1.43 1.87
CA ALA A 66 2.50 0.60 1.20
C ALA A 66 1.11 0.96 1.73
N LEU A 67 0.16 1.21 0.82
CA LEU A 67 -1.27 1.35 1.10
C LEU A 67 -1.95 0.08 0.59
N ASP A 68 -2.08 -0.92 1.46
CA ASP A 68 -2.62 -2.24 1.14
C ASP A 68 -4.07 -2.40 1.61
N GLY A 69 -4.79 -3.39 1.10
CA GLY A 69 -6.10 -3.80 1.64
C GLY A 69 -5.96 -5.02 2.53
N ASP A 70 -6.86 -5.20 3.48
CA ASP A 70 -7.04 -6.44 4.25
C ASP A 70 -7.09 -7.68 3.35
N GLY A 71 -7.99 -7.69 2.36
CA GLY A 71 -8.17 -8.82 1.46
C GLY A 71 -6.96 -9.09 0.57
N SER A 72 -6.23 -8.05 0.17
CA SER A 72 -4.96 -8.19 -0.58
C SER A 72 -3.85 -8.74 0.31
N THR A 73 -3.72 -8.20 1.53
CA THR A 73 -2.74 -8.66 2.52
C THR A 73 -2.95 -10.14 2.84
N LEU A 74 -4.20 -10.58 3.03
CA LEU A 74 -4.54 -11.97 3.31
C LEU A 74 -4.22 -12.91 2.15
N MET A 75 -4.37 -12.46 0.89
CA MET A 75 -4.01 -13.27 -0.28
C MET A 75 -2.51 -13.58 -0.37
N ASN A 76 -1.66 -12.76 0.23
CA ASN A 76 -0.22 -12.97 0.28
C ASN A 76 0.35 -12.72 1.68
N LEU A 77 -0.27 -13.36 2.68
CA LEU A 77 0.11 -13.16 4.08
C LEU A 77 1.57 -13.51 4.37
N GLY A 78 2.13 -14.47 3.60
CA GLY A 78 3.55 -14.85 3.69
C GLY A 78 4.52 -13.70 3.46
N ALA A 79 4.12 -12.65 2.73
CA ALA A 79 4.92 -11.45 2.54
C ALA A 79 5.28 -10.77 3.88
N LEU A 80 4.38 -10.78 4.87
CA LEU A 80 4.67 -10.21 6.20
C LEU A 80 5.73 -11.02 6.95
N GLY A 81 5.77 -12.34 6.76
CA GLY A 81 6.85 -13.18 7.29
C GLY A 81 8.20 -12.80 6.68
N THR A 82 8.24 -12.56 5.37
CA THR A 82 9.44 -12.06 4.69
C THR A 82 9.84 -10.67 5.16
N VAL A 83 8.88 -9.75 5.34
CA VAL A 83 9.14 -8.42 5.93
C VAL A 83 9.74 -8.56 7.32
N GLY A 84 9.18 -9.42 8.18
CA GLY A 84 9.69 -9.69 9.52
C GLY A 84 11.07 -10.37 9.52
N ARG A 85 11.42 -11.12 8.47
CA ARG A 85 12.75 -11.71 8.30
C ARG A 85 13.79 -10.69 7.85
N ILE A 86 13.44 -9.84 6.89
CA ILE A 86 14.36 -8.83 6.32
C ILE A 86 14.51 -7.61 7.24
N MET A 87 13.45 -7.25 7.96
CA MET A 87 13.39 -6.11 8.90
C MET A 87 13.92 -4.79 8.31
N PRO A 88 13.38 -4.32 7.16
CA PRO A 88 13.77 -3.01 6.64
C PRO A 88 13.36 -1.90 7.63
N SER A 89 14.27 -0.99 7.97
CA SER A 89 14.01 0.10 8.91
C SER A 89 13.16 1.23 8.31
N ASN A 90 12.97 1.22 6.99
CA ASN A 90 12.36 2.28 6.20
C ASN A 90 11.04 1.87 5.54
N LEU A 91 10.42 0.74 5.89
CA LEU A 91 9.15 0.30 5.33
C LEU A 91 7.99 0.55 6.30
N ILE A 92 6.89 1.13 5.80
CA ILE A 92 5.61 1.21 6.51
C ILE A 92 4.53 0.54 5.65
N ILE A 93 3.79 -0.41 6.22
CA ILE A 93 2.63 -1.02 5.58
C ILE A 93 1.38 -0.55 6.31
N VAL A 94 0.50 0.15 5.60
CA VAL A 94 -0.81 0.60 6.07
C VAL A 94 -1.86 -0.30 5.44
N VAL A 95 -2.61 -1.00 6.27
CA VAL A 95 -3.68 -1.90 5.83
C VAL A 95 -5.02 -1.20 6.00
N TRP A 96 -5.76 -1.07 4.89
CA TRP A 96 -7.14 -0.64 4.90
C TRP A 96 -8.04 -1.83 5.21
N ASP A 97 -8.47 -1.89 6.47
CA ASP A 97 -9.36 -2.94 6.93
C ASP A 97 -10.82 -2.49 6.83
N ASN A 98 -11.56 -3.13 5.93
CA ASN A 98 -13.00 -2.96 5.81
C ASN A 98 -13.74 -4.31 5.90
N GLU A 99 -13.01 -5.37 6.27
CA GLU A 99 -13.46 -6.75 6.45
C GLU A 99 -14.16 -7.36 5.22
N LYS A 100 -13.85 -6.89 4.00
CA LYS A 100 -14.51 -7.38 2.78
C LYS A 100 -13.79 -7.05 1.48
N TRP A 101 -13.96 -7.91 0.49
CA TRP A 101 -13.59 -7.57 -0.90
C TRP A 101 -14.67 -6.67 -1.54
N ALA A 102 -14.67 -5.38 -1.18
CA ALA A 102 -15.70 -4.43 -1.58
C ALA A 102 -15.88 -4.28 -3.10
N GLN A 103 -14.79 -4.42 -3.88
CA GLN A 103 -14.84 -4.26 -5.33
C GLN A 103 -15.49 -5.46 -6.04
N THR A 104 -15.41 -6.66 -5.46
CA THR A 104 -15.94 -7.89 -6.06
C THR A 104 -17.35 -8.22 -5.56
N GLY A 105 -18.02 -7.27 -4.90
CA GLY A 105 -19.40 -7.43 -4.43
C GLY A 105 -19.54 -7.79 -2.95
N TYR A 106 -18.61 -7.33 -2.10
CA TYR A 106 -18.66 -7.51 -0.64
C TYR A 106 -18.61 -8.98 -0.19
N GLN A 107 -17.73 -9.75 -0.84
CA GLN A 107 -17.37 -11.10 -0.42
C GLN A 107 -16.56 -11.06 0.87
#